data_AF-A0A9D8BMU9-F1
#
_entry.id   AF-A0A9D8BMU9-F1
#
_cell.length_a   1.000
_cell.length_b   1.000
_cell.length_c   1.000
_cell.angle_alpha   90.00
_cell.angle_beta   90.00
_cell.angle_gamma   90.00
#
_symmetry.space_group_name_H-M   'P 1'
#
loop_
_entity.id
_entity.type
_entity.pdbx_description
1 polymer ?
#
loop_
_entity_poly.entity_id
_entity_poly.type
_entity_poly.pdbx_seq_one_letter_code
_entity_poly.pdbx_strand_id
1 'polypeptide(L)' 'TVLFREETRWPGYYLRADFPRLDEENWHCFANCRWDPEKNQWEMIKRPMLHIYPEPQEHELLGG' A
#
# COMPACT_ATOMS: atom_id res chain seq x y z
N THR A 1 1.13 -9.50 0.94
CA THR A 1 0.66 -8.59 -0.14
C THR A 1 1.79 -7.84 -0.85
N VAL A 2 3.07 -7.94 -0.42
CA VAL A 2 4.19 -7.20 -1.03
C VAL A 2 4.35 -7.46 -2.54
N LEU A 3 4.22 -8.71 -3.00
CA LEU A 3 4.32 -9.04 -4.43
C LEU A 3 3.21 -8.41 -5.27
N PHE A 4 2.01 -8.24 -4.70
CA PHE A 4 0.87 -7.62 -5.37
C PHE A 4 1.06 -6.10 -5.50
N ARG A 5 1.75 -5.45 -4.55
CA ARG A 5 2.04 -4.01 -4.61
C ARG A 5 3.21 -3.73 -5.54
N GLU A 6 2.98 -2.93 -6.56
CA GLU A 6 4.00 -2.50 -7.53
C GLU A 6 4.61 -1.16 -7.12
N GLU A 7 5.09 -1.08 -5.88
CA GLU A 7 5.74 0.11 -5.31
C GLU A 7 6.58 -0.25 -4.08
N THR A 8 7.36 0.72 -3.60
CA THR A 8 8.00 0.70 -2.28
C THR A 8 7.32 1.72 -1.37
N ARG A 9 6.43 1.25 -0.49
CA ARG A 9 5.68 2.08 0.44
C ARG A 9 6.45 2.49 1.69
N TRP A 10 7.30 1.59 2.21
CA TRP A 10 8.04 1.78 3.46
C TRP A 10 9.53 1.53 3.26
N PRO A 11 10.23 2.42 2.54
CA PRO A 11 11.67 2.33 2.38
C PRO A 11 12.34 2.38 3.77
N GLY A 12 13.20 1.41 4.04
CA GLY A 12 13.81 1.17 5.36
C GLY A 12 13.31 -0.12 6.02
N TYR A 13 12.06 -0.52 5.80
CA TYR A 13 11.58 -1.85 6.17
C TYR A 13 11.79 -2.87 5.04
N TYR A 14 11.41 -2.52 3.82
CA TYR A 14 11.72 -3.31 2.64
C TYR A 14 11.81 -2.43 1.38
N LEU A 15 12.46 -2.93 0.35
CA LEU A 15 12.59 -2.27 -0.95
C LEU A 15 12.25 -3.26 -2.07
N ARG A 16 11.33 -2.86 -2.96
CA ARG A 16 11.09 -3.54 -4.24
C ARG A 16 12.06 -2.97 -5.27
N ALA A 17 13.08 -3.74 -5.67
CA ALA A 17 14.09 -3.25 -6.61
C ALA A 17 13.52 -2.92 -8.01
N ASP A 18 12.46 -3.63 -8.41
CA ASP A 18 11.70 -3.43 -9.64
C ASP A 18 10.68 -2.29 -9.55
N PHE A 19 10.23 -1.93 -8.34
CA PHE A 19 9.36 -0.78 -8.08
C PHE A 19 9.86 0.04 -6.87
N PRO A 20 10.97 0.77 -7.01
CA PRO A 20 11.68 1.36 -5.87
C PRO A 20 11.04 2.64 -5.32
N ARG A 21 10.03 3.20 -6.01
CA ARG A 21 9.38 4.46 -5.66
C ARG A 21 8.03 4.22 -4.96
N LEU A 22 7.62 5.22 -4.19
CA LEU A 22 6.28 5.36 -3.64
C LEU A 22 5.30 5.80 -4.75
N ASP A 23 4.16 5.14 -4.88
CA ASP A 23 3.14 5.44 -5.90
C ASP A 23 1.81 5.84 -5.23
N GLU A 24 1.60 7.14 -5.06
CA GLU A 24 0.38 7.67 -4.46
C GLU A 24 -0.83 7.67 -5.40
N GLU A 25 -0.62 7.59 -6.71
CA GLU A 25 -1.73 7.59 -7.66
C GLU A 25 -2.44 6.24 -7.69
N ASN A 26 -1.69 5.13 -7.72
CA ASN A 26 -2.24 3.79 -7.90
C ASN A 26 -2.29 2.95 -6.62
N TRP A 27 -1.53 3.33 -5.60
CA TRP A 27 -1.30 2.51 -4.42
C TRP A 27 -1.57 3.21 -3.08
N HIS A 28 -2.19 4.40 -3.09
CA HIS A 28 -2.77 5.04 -1.90
C HIS A 28 -4.05 4.31 -1.43
N CYS A 29 -3.88 3.04 -1.08
CA CYS A 29 -4.93 2.10 -0.78
C CYS A 29 -4.39 0.98 0.11
N PHE A 30 -5.28 0.32 0.84
CA PHE A 30 -4.96 -0.91 1.55
C PHE A 30 -4.90 -2.08 0.56
N ALA A 31 -3.87 -2.92 0.68
CA ALA A 31 -3.77 -4.17 -0.06
C ALA A 31 -4.17 -5.34 0.85
N ASN A 32 -5.33 -5.92 0.58
CA ASN A 32 -5.86 -7.08 1.30
C ASN A 32 -5.69 -8.35 0.46
N CYS A 33 -5.70 -9.50 1.13
CA CYS A 33 -5.83 -10.79 0.49
C CYS A 33 -6.88 -11.64 1.21
N ARG A 34 -7.57 -12.49 0.44
CA ARG A 34 -8.51 -13.48 0.96
C ARG A 34 -8.22 -14.82 0.30
N TRP A 35 -8.21 -15.89 1.10
CA TRP A 35 -8.12 -17.25 0.60
C TRP A 35 -9.52 -17.80 0.35
N ASP A 36 -9.76 -18.35 -0.84
CA ASP A 36 -10.96 -19.13 -1.18
C ASP A 36 -10.60 -20.62 -1.15
N PRO A 37 -11.03 -21.38 -0.12
CA PRO A 37 -10.70 -22.79 0.02
C PRO A 37 -11.43 -23.69 -0.98
N GLU A 38 -12.60 -23.29 -1.48
CA GLU A 38 -13.36 -24.10 -2.45
C GLU A 38 -12.69 -24.07 -3.83
N LYS A 39 -12.16 -22.91 -4.20
CA LYS A 39 -11.45 -22.72 -5.47
C LYS A 39 -9.95 -22.97 -5.37
N ASN A 40 -9.43 -23.12 -4.14
CA ASN A 40 -8.01 -23.23 -3.85
C ASN A 40 -7.21 -22.06 -4.46
N GLN A 41 -7.72 -20.83 -4.30
CA GLN A 41 -7.17 -19.62 -4.92
C GLN A 41 -7.09 -18.44 -3.95
N TRP A 42 -6.10 -17.56 -4.17
CA TRP A 42 -5.97 -16.28 -3.47
C TRP A 42 -6.61 -15.16 -4.27
N GLU A 43 -7.47 -14.38 -3.61
CA GLU A 43 -8.03 -13.14 -4.12
C GLU A 43 -7.24 -11.97 -3.54
N MET A 44 -6.72 -11.09 -4.41
CA MET A 44 -6.01 -9.87 -4.02
C MET A 44 -6.92 -8.66 -4.24
N ILE A 45 -7.01 -7.77 -3.26
CA ILE A 45 -8.01 -6.70 -3.26
C ILE A 45 -7.34 -5.36 -2.90
N LYS A 46 -7.58 -4.34 -3.71
CA LYS A 46 -7.32 -2.94 -3.35
C LYS A 46 -8.54 -2.36 -2.65
N ARG A 47 -8.38 -1.82 -1.44
CA ARG A 47 -9.43 -1.09 -0.72
C ARG A 47 -9.03 0.38 -0.59
N PRO A 48 -9.90 1.33 -0.95
CA PRO A 48 -9.55 2.75 -0.93
C PRO A 48 -9.18 3.20 0.48
N MET A 49 -8.19 4.08 0.59
CA MET A 49 -7.89 4.73 1.87
C MET A 49 -8.88 5.87 2.09
N LEU A 50 -9.66 5.77 3.16
CA LEU A 50 -10.65 6.79 3.52
C LEU A 50 -10.08 7.67 4.63
N HIS A 51 -9.91 8.95 4.33
CA HIS A 51 -9.44 9.95 5.28
C HIS A 51 -10.61 10.48 6.09
N ILE A 52 -10.58 10.23 7.40
CA ILE A 52 -11.56 10.75 8.36
C ILE A 52 -11.19 12.17 8.80
N TYR A 53 -9.89 12.48 8.82
CA TYR A 53 -9.33 13.77 9.15
C TYR A 53 -8.70 14.41 7.91
N PRO A 54 -8.50 15.73 7.90
CA PRO A 54 -7.70 16.38 6.86
C PRO A 54 -6.32 15.74 6.76
N GLU A 55 -5.80 15.62 5.54
CA GLU A 55 -4.43 15.14 5.37
C GLU A 55 -3.44 16.09 6.05
N PRO A 56 -2.44 15.54 6.76
CA PRO A 56 -1.44 16.37 7.42
C PRO A 56 -0.66 17.16 6.37
N GLN A 57 -0.32 18.39 6.73
CA GLN A 57 0.53 19.22 5.87
C GLN A 57 1.96 18.68 5.91
N GLU A 58 2.73 18.88 4.84
CA GLU A 58 4.10 18.34 4.71
C GLU A 58 5.00 18.68 5.93
N HIS A 59 4.82 19.87 6.51
CA HIS A 59 5.57 20.32 7.68
C HIS A 59 5.26 19.53 8.97
N GLU A 60 4.12 18.84 9.04
CA GLU A 60 3.70 18.01 10.19
C GLU A 60 4.30 16.59 10.12
N LEU A 61 4.72 16.15 8.93
CA LEU A 61 5.26 14.81 8.68
C LEU A 61 6.76 14.70 8.97
N LEU A 62 7.49 15.83 8.94
CA LEU A 62 8.94 15.85 9.07
C LEU A 62 9.45 16.03 10.52
N GLY A 63 8.56 16.06 11.51
CA GLY A 63 8.93 16.19 12.92
C GLY A 63 9.68 17.48 13.20
N GLY A 64 8.95 18.60 13.28
CA GLY A 64 9.40 19.85 13.89
C GLY A 64 8.89 19.97 15.31
#